data_AF-A0A2V9TVE1-F1
#
_entry.id   AF-A0A2V9TVE1-F1
#
_cell.length_a   1.000
_cell.length_b   1.000
_cell.length_c   1.000
_cell.angle_alpha   90.00
_cell.angle_beta   90.00
_cell.angle_gamma   90.00
#
_symmetry.space_group_name_H-M   'P 1'
#
loop_
_entity.id
_entity.type
_entity.pdbx_description
1 polymer ?
#
loop_
_entity_poly.entity_id
_entity_poly.type
_entity_poly.pdbx_seq_one_letter_code
_entity_poly.pdbx_strand_id
1 'polypeptide(L)'
;MGAVSPNGIGRDAFAEAILAGTSGVRRISHFDPSEIPVQIAGEVRDFDELAWVEKRERKHVSRVLPLALAAASEALNHAGLDEASLPLEERRRFAVILGSGGGSQEFTEEQYRLFFHKDYRHMSL
;
A
#
# COMPACT_ATOMS: atom_id res chain seq x y z
N MET A 1 -13.65 5.41 7.84
CA MET A 1 -13.05 4.18 7.27
C MET A 1 -12.43 4.56 5.93
N GLY A 2 -11.28 4.00 5.61
CA GLY A 2 -10.67 4.09 4.29
C GLY A 2 -10.21 2.72 3.83
N ALA A 3 -10.14 2.52 2.51
CA ALA A 3 -9.86 1.23 1.91
C ALA A 3 -9.06 1.38 0.61
N VAL A 4 -8.06 0.52 0.45
CA VAL A 4 -7.33 0.35 -0.81
C VAL A 4 -7.29 -1.15 -1.09
N SER A 5 -8.13 -1.60 -2.02
CA SER A 5 -8.39 -3.01 -2.26
C SER A 5 -8.36 -3.35 -3.76
N PRO A 6 -8.03 -4.59 -4.16
CA PRO A 6 -7.99 -4.99 -5.57
C PRO A 6 -9.30 -4.83 -6.33
N ASN A 7 -10.43 -4.83 -5.63
CA ASN A 7 -11.76 -4.64 -6.20
C ASN A 7 -12.29 -3.21 -6.07
N GLY A 8 -11.55 -2.29 -5.45
CA GLY A 8 -11.93 -0.90 -5.29
C GLY A 8 -10.91 -0.09 -4.49
N ILE A 9 -10.43 1.01 -5.07
CA ILE A 9 -9.60 1.99 -4.37
C ILE A 9 -10.54 3.08 -3.85
N GLY A 10 -10.52 3.31 -2.55
CA GLY A 10 -11.46 4.17 -1.85
C GLY A 10 -12.61 3.38 -1.23
N ARG A 11 -13.11 3.89 -0.11
CA ARG A 11 -14.22 3.38 0.70
C ARG A 11 -15.45 3.08 -0.15
N ASP A 12 -15.87 4.05 -0.98
CA ASP A 12 -17.12 3.93 -1.74
C ASP A 12 -17.02 2.85 -2.82
N ALA A 13 -15.96 2.90 -3.63
CA ALA A 13 -15.70 1.89 -4.65
C ALA A 13 -15.55 0.48 -4.05
N PHE A 14 -14.87 0.36 -2.91
CA PHE A 14 -14.74 -0.90 -2.18
C PHE A 14 -16.11 -1.40 -1.68
N ALA A 15 -16.91 -0.54 -1.05
CA ALA A 15 -18.22 -0.92 -0.54
C ALA A 15 -19.18 -1.35 -1.66
N GLU A 16 -19.23 -0.58 -2.75
CA GLU A 16 -20.01 -0.92 -3.95
C GLU A 16 -19.59 -2.27 -4.54
N ALA A 17 -18.29 -2.51 -4.68
CA ALA A 17 -17.78 -3.77 -5.21
C ALA A 17 -18.14 -4.97 -4.34
N ILE A 18 -18.08 -4.83 -3.01
CA ILE A 18 -18.46 -5.90 -2.07
C ILE A 18 -19.97 -6.19 -2.16
N LEU A 19 -20.81 -5.16 -2.18
CA LEU A 19 -22.27 -5.30 -2.30
C LEU A 19 -22.69 -5.92 -3.64
N ALA A 20 -21.95 -5.61 -4.71
CA ALA A 20 -22.19 -6.16 -6.04
C ALA A 20 -21.58 -7.56 -6.26
N GLY A 21 -20.78 -8.08 -5.32
CA GLY A 21 -20.07 -9.35 -5.50
C GLY A 21 -18.94 -9.28 -6.55
N THR A 22 -18.40 -8.09 -6.81
CA THR A 22 -17.35 -7.87 -7.80
C THR A 22 -15.99 -8.32 -7.27
N SER A 23 -15.38 -9.30 -7.95
CA SER A 23 -14.04 -9.78 -7.64
C SER A 23 -12.94 -8.89 -8.23
N GLY A 24 -11.90 -8.65 -7.42
CA GLY A 24 -10.66 -8.00 -7.86
C GLY A 24 -9.59 -8.97 -8.34
N VAL A 25 -9.85 -10.28 -8.30
CA VAL A 25 -8.88 -11.32 -8.69
C VAL A 25 -8.78 -11.38 -10.21
N ARG A 26 -7.55 -11.31 -10.72
CA ARG A 26 -7.22 -11.36 -12.16
C ARG A 26 -5.92 -12.13 -12.37
N ARG A 27 -5.53 -12.33 -13.64
CA ARG A 27 -4.20 -12.84 -13.97
C ARG A 27 -3.14 -11.89 -13.40
N ILE A 28 -2.11 -12.46 -12.78
CA ILE A 28 -0.95 -11.70 -12.26
C ILE A 28 -0.36 -10.85 -13.40
N SER A 29 -0.08 -9.58 -13.09
CA SER A 29 0.53 -8.63 -14.02
C SER A 29 1.86 -8.06 -13.52
N HIS A 30 2.19 -8.23 -12.23
CA HIS A 30 3.46 -7.78 -11.66
C HIS A 30 4.70 -8.54 -12.19
N PHE A 31 4.53 -9.78 -12.63
CA PHE A 31 5.56 -10.61 -13.27
C PHE A 31 4.90 -11.60 -14.22
N ASP A 32 5.67 -12.34 -15.03
CA ASP A 32 5.13 -13.40 -15.88
C ASP A 32 4.86 -14.68 -15.07
N PRO A 33 3.59 -15.09 -14.87
CA PRO A 33 3.27 -16.27 -14.09
C PRO A 33 3.20 -17.56 -14.94
N SER A 34 3.60 -17.53 -16.22
CA SER A 34 3.44 -18.66 -17.15
C SER A 34 4.06 -19.97 -16.65
N GLU A 35 5.20 -19.89 -15.97
CA GLU A 35 5.99 -21.04 -15.49
C GLU A 35 5.64 -21.47 -14.05
N ILE A 36 4.63 -20.86 -13.39
CA ILE A 36 4.24 -21.21 -12.01
C ILE A 36 2.79 -21.72 -11.92
N PRO A 37 2.46 -22.59 -10.94
CA PRO A 37 1.11 -23.15 -10.81
C PRO A 37 0.01 -22.12 -10.52
N VAL A 38 0.34 -21.06 -9.76
CA VAL A 38 -0.61 -20.01 -9.38
C VAL A 38 -0.47 -18.83 -10.32
N GLN A 39 -1.52 -18.56 -11.10
CA GLN A 39 -1.49 -17.52 -12.14
C GLN A 39 -2.38 -16.31 -11.87
N ILE A 40 -3.06 -16.28 -10.73
CA ILE A 40 -4.02 -15.23 -10.37
C ILE A 40 -3.67 -14.58 -9.03
N ALA A 41 -3.96 -13.28 -8.91
CA ALA A 41 -3.81 -12.52 -7.68
C ALA A 41 -4.85 -11.39 -7.61
N GLY A 42 -5.08 -10.88 -6.40
CA GLY A 42 -5.79 -9.62 -6.18
C GLY A 42 -4.79 -8.48 -6.17
N GLU A 43 -4.48 -7.91 -7.33
CA GLU A 43 -3.57 -6.77 -7.45
C GLU A 43 -4.35 -5.46 -7.33
N VAL A 44 -3.89 -4.53 -6.51
CA VAL A 44 -4.37 -3.14 -6.55
C VAL A 44 -3.73 -2.47 -7.77
N ARG A 45 -4.53 -2.21 -8.81
CA ARG A 45 -4.08 -1.63 -10.09
C ARG A 45 -4.37 -0.13 -10.15
N ASP A 46 -3.67 0.58 -11.02
CA ASP A 46 -3.89 2.00 -11.32
C ASP A 46 -3.81 2.91 -10.08
N PHE A 47 -3.03 2.49 -9.06
CA PHE A 47 -2.78 3.26 -7.85
C PHE A 47 -1.54 4.13 -8.03
N ASP A 48 -1.71 5.46 -7.93
CA ASP A 48 -0.62 6.41 -7.96
C ASP A 48 0.08 6.51 -6.61
N GLU A 49 1.19 5.79 -6.48
CA GLU A 49 2.02 5.78 -5.27
C GLU A 49 2.67 7.15 -5.01
N LEU A 50 2.92 7.96 -6.05
CA LEU A 50 3.56 9.27 -5.92
C LEU A 50 2.64 10.34 -5.36
N ALA A 51 1.33 10.08 -5.31
CA ALA A 51 0.38 10.90 -4.57
C ALA A 51 0.59 10.80 -3.04
N TRP A 52 1.27 9.76 -2.56
CA TRP A 52 1.41 9.43 -1.14
C TRP A 52 2.84 9.41 -0.63
N VAL A 53 3.81 9.20 -1.52
CA VAL A 53 5.24 9.14 -1.18
C VAL A 53 6.02 9.99 -2.17
N GLU A 54 6.93 10.81 -1.66
CA GLU A 54 7.80 11.62 -2.50
C GLU A 54 8.65 10.75 -3.44
N LYS A 55 8.86 11.24 -4.67
CA LYS A 55 9.64 10.53 -5.70
C LYS A 55 11.03 10.08 -5.23
N ARG A 56 11.69 10.86 -4.37
CA ARG A 56 13.02 10.53 -3.82
C ARG A 56 12.96 9.35 -2.83
N GLU A 57 11.90 9.28 -2.04
CA GLU A 57 11.68 8.26 -1.01
C GLU A 57 11.12 6.98 -1.59
N ARG A 58 10.45 7.04 -2.76
CA ARG A 58 9.74 5.90 -3.32
C ARG A 58 10.61 4.65 -3.50
N LYS A 59 11.88 4.81 -3.86
CA LYS A 59 12.84 3.70 -4.02
C LYS A 59 13.33 3.10 -2.69
N HIS A 60 13.06 3.78 -1.57
CA HIS A 60 13.53 3.44 -0.23
C HIS A 60 12.43 2.88 0.67
N VAL A 61 11.21 2.71 0.13
CA VAL A 61 10.06 2.21 0.88
C VAL A 61 9.36 1.08 0.13
N SER A 62 8.74 0.18 0.88
CA SER A 62 7.85 -0.84 0.33
C SER A 62 6.59 -0.22 -0.26
N ARG A 63 6.01 -0.94 -1.24
CA ARG A 63 4.70 -0.62 -1.81
C ARG A 63 3.58 -0.59 -0.76
N VAL A 64 3.73 -1.29 0.36
CA VAL A 64 2.75 -1.27 1.45
C VAL A 64 2.59 0.14 2.05
N LEU A 65 3.65 0.94 2.10
CA LEU A 65 3.60 2.27 2.71
C LEU A 65 2.60 3.23 2.03
N PRO A 66 2.69 3.53 0.72
CA PRO A 66 1.74 4.44 0.09
C PRO A 66 0.29 3.93 0.15
N LEU A 67 0.07 2.60 0.08
CA LEU A 67 -1.27 2.01 0.24
C LEU A 67 -1.84 2.25 1.64
N ALA A 68 -1.02 2.05 2.67
CA ALA A 68 -1.42 2.27 4.06
C ALA A 68 -1.70 3.75 4.35
N LEU A 69 -0.86 4.66 3.82
CA LEU A 69 -1.07 6.11 3.93
C LEU A 69 -2.37 6.53 3.25
N ALA A 70 -2.65 6.01 2.06
CA ALA A 70 -3.88 6.28 1.33
C ALA A 70 -5.13 5.86 2.11
N ALA A 71 -5.15 4.62 2.60
CA ALA A 71 -6.27 4.10 3.38
C ALA A 71 -6.45 4.85 4.71
N ALA A 72 -5.35 5.18 5.40
CA ALA A 72 -5.40 5.92 6.66
C ALA A 72 -5.91 7.35 6.45
N SER A 73 -5.40 8.06 5.44
CA SER A 73 -5.84 9.42 5.11
C SER A 73 -7.32 9.46 4.74
N GLU A 74 -7.80 8.52 3.92
CA GLU A 74 -9.22 8.41 3.63
C GLU A 74 -10.04 8.13 4.90
N ALA A 75 -9.53 7.30 5.82
CA ALA A 75 -10.22 7.01 7.07
C ALA A 75 -10.37 8.24 7.97
N LEU A 76 -9.33 9.07 8.06
CA LEU A 76 -9.31 10.32 8.83
C LEU A 76 -10.25 11.36 8.21
N ASN A 77 -10.19 11.52 6.88
CA ASN A 77 -11.10 12.39 6.14
C ASN A 77 -12.57 11.98 6.35
N HIS A 78 -12.87 10.68 6.29
CA HIS A 78 -14.20 10.16 6.55
C HIS A 78 -14.65 10.36 8.01
N ALA A 79 -13.72 10.46 8.96
CA ALA A 79 -14.02 10.80 10.35
C ALA A 79 -14.24 12.32 10.55
N GLY A 80 -14.06 13.14 9.51
CA GLY A 80 -14.09 14.60 9.61
C GLY A 80 -12.93 15.16 10.43
N LEU A 81 -11.83 14.41 10.53
CA LEU A 81 -10.68 14.80 11.35
C LEU A 81 -9.65 15.55 10.49
N ASP A 82 -9.48 16.84 10.76
CA ASP A 82 -8.36 17.63 10.23
C ASP A 82 -7.27 17.75 11.29
N GLU A 83 -6.30 16.83 11.26
CA GLU A 83 -5.19 16.80 12.21
C GLU A 83 -4.36 18.09 12.26
N ALA A 84 -4.25 18.81 11.14
CA ALA A 84 -3.45 20.04 11.07
C ALA A 84 -4.10 21.18 11.87
N SER A 85 -5.42 21.14 12.04
CA SER A 85 -6.19 22.11 12.82
C SER A 85 -6.16 21.87 14.33
N LEU A 86 -5.78 20.67 14.77
CA LEU A 86 -5.83 20.28 16.19
C LEU A 86 -4.65 20.84 17.01
N PRO A 87 -4.89 21.30 18.24
CA PRO A 87 -3.82 21.67 19.17
C PRO A 87 -2.87 20.50 19.44
N LEU A 88 -1.59 20.81 19.69
CA LEU A 88 -0.56 19.79 19.93
C LEU A 88 -0.91 18.81 21.06
N GLU A 89 -1.51 19.29 22.14
CA GLU A 89 -1.91 18.44 23.28
C GLU A 89 -3.01 17.44 22.91
N GLU A 90 -3.89 17.80 21.97
CA GLU A 90 -4.92 16.91 21.48
C GLU A 90 -4.32 15.86 20.52
N ARG A 91 -3.42 16.28 19.64
CA ARG A 91 -2.68 15.39 18.73
C ARG A 91 -1.89 14.32 19.48
N ARG A 92 -1.34 14.65 20.65
CA ARG A 92 -0.62 13.69 21.52
C ARG A 92 -1.50 12.58 22.11
N ARG A 93 -2.83 12.70 22.04
CA ARG A 93 -3.75 11.65 22.48
C ARG A 93 -4.02 10.60 21.41
N PHE A 94 -3.63 10.85 20.17
CA PHE A 94 -3.78 9.88 19.08
C PHE A 94 -2.73 8.78 19.21
N ALA A 95 -3.14 7.55 18.95
CA ALA A 95 -2.28 6.39 18.87
C ALA A 95 -2.48 5.72 17.51
N VAL A 96 -1.39 5.18 16.97
CA VAL A 96 -1.42 4.39 15.73
C VAL A 96 -1.13 2.94 16.09
N ILE A 97 -2.04 2.06 15.71
CA ILE A 97 -1.85 0.61 15.79
C ILE A 97 -1.94 0.09 14.36
N LEU A 98 -0.81 -0.38 13.85
CA LEU A 98 -0.69 -0.90 12.49
C LEU A 98 -0.24 -2.36 12.54
N GLY A 99 -1.03 -3.24 11.92
CA GLY A 99 -0.71 -4.65 11.76
C GLY A 99 -0.32 -4.96 10.32
N SER A 100 0.66 -5.83 10.13
CA SER A 100 1.05 -6.37 8.82
C SER A 100 1.42 -7.84 8.96
N GLY A 101 0.91 -8.68 8.06
CA GLY A 101 1.27 -10.10 7.96
C GLY A 101 2.47 -10.31 7.03
N GLY A 102 2.25 -10.19 5.72
CA GLY A 102 3.28 -10.36 4.69
C GLY A 102 4.16 -9.12 4.45
N GLY A 103 3.63 -7.92 4.73
CA GLY A 103 4.39 -6.67 4.70
C GLY A 103 5.23 -6.45 3.44
N SER A 104 6.48 -6.06 3.66
CA SER A 104 7.43 -5.52 2.68
C SER A 104 8.26 -6.58 1.96
N GLN A 105 7.72 -7.78 1.71
CA GLN A 105 8.46 -8.90 1.13
C GLN A 105 9.15 -8.53 -0.18
N GLU A 106 8.46 -7.81 -1.07
CA GLU A 106 8.99 -7.38 -2.35
C GLU A 106 10.20 -6.46 -2.20
N PHE A 107 10.17 -5.59 -1.19
CA PHE A 107 11.28 -4.68 -0.89
C PHE A 107 12.46 -5.44 -0.30
N THR A 108 12.20 -6.34 0.64
CA THR A 108 13.23 -7.19 1.26
C THR A 108 13.92 -8.07 0.23
N GLU A 109 13.17 -8.72 -0.66
CA GLU A 109 13.72 -9.54 -1.75
C GLU A 109 14.63 -8.73 -2.67
N GLU A 110 14.24 -7.50 -3.02
CA GLU A 110 15.08 -6.61 -3.84
C GLU A 110 16.38 -6.22 -3.11
N GLN A 111 16.32 -5.93 -1.80
CA GLN A 111 17.54 -5.64 -1.02
C GLN A 111 18.48 -6.85 -0.96
N TYR A 112 17.94 -8.05 -0.79
CA TYR A 112 18.74 -9.29 -0.83
C TYR A 112 19.36 -9.52 -2.20
N ARG A 113 18.61 -9.29 -3.29
CA ARG A 113 19.12 -9.39 -4.66
C ARG A 113 20.32 -8.44 -4.83
N LEU A 114 20.17 -7.17 -4.48
CA LEU A 114 21.26 -6.18 -4.57
C LEU A 114 22.49 -6.58 -3.74
N PHE A 115 22.28 -7.08 -2.51
CA PHE A 115 23.35 -7.53 -1.64
C PHE A 115 24.17 -8.68 -2.25
N PHE A 116 23.49 -9.75 -2.70
CA PHE A 116 24.18 -10.93 -3.27
C PHE A 116 24.84 -10.64 -4.62
N HIS A 117 24.34 -9.66 -5.36
CA HIS A 117 24.98 -9.14 -6.57
C HIS A 117 26.10 -8.12 -6.29
N LYS A 118 26.36 -7.78 -5.02
CA LYS A 118 27.36 -6.80 -4.56
C LYS A 118 27.10 -5.36 -5.04
N ASP A 119 25.84 -5.04 -5.35
CA ASP A 119 25.38 -3.71 -5.80
C ASP A 119 25.06 -2.78 -4.63
N TYR A 120 25.96 -2.67 -3.65
CA TYR A 120 25.72 -1.98 -2.37
C TYR A 120 25.34 -0.51 -2.52
N ARG A 121 25.71 0.15 -3.63
CA ARG A 121 25.38 1.57 -3.90
C ARG A 121 23.89 1.82 -4.11
N HIS A 122 23.13 0.79 -4.51
CA HIS A 122 21.69 0.89 -4.77
C HIS A 122 20.85 0.34 -3.62
N MET A 123 21.49 -0.24 -2.60
CA MET A 123 20.79 -0.69 -1.41
C MET A 123 20.26 0.51 -0.64
N SER A 124 19.07 0.34 -0.07
CA SER A 124 18.52 1.24 0.93
C SER A 124 19.08 0.83 2.29
N LEU A 125 20.09 1.59 2.77
CA LEU A 125 20.73 1.42 4.08
C LEU A 125 20.18 2.44 5.07
#